data_AF-A0A077NH18-F1
#
_entry.id   AF-A0A077NH18-F1
#
_cell.length_a   1.000
_cell.length_b   1.000
_cell.length_c   1.000
_cell.angle_alpha   90.00
_cell.angle_beta   90.00
_cell.angle_gamma   90.00
#
_symmetry.space_group_name_H-M   'P 1'
#
loop_
_entity.id
_entity.type
_entity.pdbx_description
1 polymer ?
#
loop_
_entity_poly.entity_id
_entity_poly.type
_entity_poly.pdbx_seq_one_letter_code
_entity_poly.pdbx_strand_id
1 'polypeptide(L)'
;MTLSAKQEDRGRGNPISLPELHAATYYATLTNKDRGIPISLFVQTCAMNQDLSKKEAGIRLGKLAFELGYRQLDKPVYSNTLFSWMRNKTTPLWAAKTAWNYLESQKVQPMNALDWCSWARTFTDSGRDMNQVPQFYDVNEASKWLIAANKYQQFRDKVREVNQESSKEIFGKYSNPELALRTYCFLAVYDDQNGFSSVNIAISISAKSAVSLITDVSAVLDELFKDDLLICSEGEYKIKKSTNYFQ
;
A
#
# COMPACT_ATOMS: atom_id res chain seq x y z
N MET A 1 -49.97 -15.31 0.96
CA MET A 1 -49.38 -16.19 1.99
C MET A 1 -48.74 -17.35 1.25
N THR A 2 -47.47 -17.69 1.28
CA THR A 2 -46.23 -17.09 1.82
C THR A 2 -45.10 -17.84 1.10
N LEU A 3 -43.98 -17.15 0.87
CA LEU A 3 -42.74 -17.63 0.24
C LEU A 3 -42.15 -18.89 0.88
N SER A 4 -41.39 -19.65 0.09
CA SER A 4 -40.08 -20.15 0.55
C SER A 4 -39.11 -20.18 -0.61
N ALA A 5 -38.32 -19.12 -0.70
CA ALA A 5 -37.12 -19.04 -1.53
C ALA A 5 -36.06 -19.96 -0.94
N LYS A 6 -35.39 -20.74 -1.80
CA LYS A 6 -34.22 -21.52 -1.42
C LYS A 6 -33.16 -20.59 -0.82
N GLN A 7 -32.88 -20.80 0.47
CA GLN A 7 -31.66 -20.31 1.11
C GLN A 7 -30.48 -21.00 0.40
N GLU A 8 -29.84 -20.27 -0.51
CA GLU A 8 -28.50 -20.63 -0.97
C GLU A 8 -27.51 -20.38 0.17
N ASP A 9 -26.73 -21.42 0.42
CA ASP A 9 -25.75 -21.60 1.46
C ASP A 9 -24.60 -20.56 1.33
N ARG A 10 -24.84 -19.35 1.84
CA ARG A 10 -23.83 -18.30 2.01
C ARG A 10 -22.90 -18.69 3.16
N GLY A 11 -21.96 -19.61 2.95
CA GLY A 11 -21.16 -20.04 4.08
C GLY A 11 -20.12 -21.11 3.85
N ARG A 12 -19.33 -21.02 2.77
CA ARG A 12 -18.00 -21.66 2.68
C ARG A 12 -17.26 -21.10 1.48
N GLY A 13 -16.61 -19.95 1.67
CA GLY A 13 -15.69 -19.39 0.68
C GLY A 13 -14.59 -20.40 0.38
N ASN A 14 -14.26 -20.56 -0.91
CA ASN A 14 -13.09 -21.33 -1.32
C ASN A 14 -11.84 -20.83 -0.58
N PRO A 15 -10.90 -21.72 -0.20
CA PRO A 15 -9.64 -21.30 0.39
C PRO A 15 -8.94 -20.31 -0.55
N ILE A 16 -8.67 -19.11 -0.05
CA ILE A 16 -7.98 -18.03 -0.75
C ILE A 16 -6.72 -18.60 -1.40
N SER A 17 -6.55 -18.42 -2.71
CA SER A 17 -5.37 -18.95 -3.40
C SER A 17 -4.11 -18.25 -2.89
N LEU A 18 -2.96 -18.94 -2.87
CA LEU A 18 -1.69 -18.36 -2.40
C LEU A 18 -1.32 -17.04 -3.12
N PRO A 19 -1.59 -16.87 -4.44
CA PRO A 19 -1.44 -15.59 -5.12
C PRO A 19 -2.38 -14.48 -4.63
N GLU A 20 -3.63 -14.81 -4.28
CA GLU A 20 -4.61 -13.87 -3.72
C GLU A 20 -4.29 -13.50 -2.27
N LEU A 21 -3.80 -14.45 -1.48
CA LEU A 21 -3.31 -14.20 -0.12
C LEU A 21 -2.07 -13.31 -0.14
N HIS A 22 -1.17 -13.54 -1.09
CA HIS A 22 -0.01 -12.69 -1.33
C HIS A 22 -0.43 -11.30 -1.81
N ALA A 23 -1.35 -11.18 -2.76
CA ALA A 23 -1.92 -9.90 -3.19
C ALA A 23 -2.54 -9.13 -2.02
N ALA A 24 -3.45 -9.74 -1.25
CA ALA A 24 -4.09 -9.10 -0.10
C ALA A 24 -3.09 -8.72 0.99
N THR A 25 -2.07 -9.55 1.25
CA THR A 25 -0.99 -9.26 2.21
C THR A 25 -0.09 -8.13 1.71
N TYR A 26 0.28 -8.12 0.43
CA TYR A 26 1.07 -7.06 -0.19
C TYR A 26 0.31 -5.73 -0.19
N TYR A 27 -0.98 -5.72 -0.54
CA TYR A 27 -1.80 -4.51 -0.57
C TYR A 27 -2.14 -3.97 0.82
N ALA A 28 -2.44 -4.84 1.79
CA ALA A 28 -2.57 -4.45 3.20
C ALA A 28 -1.28 -3.83 3.74
N THR A 29 -0.13 -4.41 3.37
CA THR A 29 1.18 -3.90 3.81
C THR A 29 1.52 -2.59 3.12
N LEU A 30 1.13 -2.39 1.86
CA LEU A 30 1.34 -1.14 1.12
C LEU A 30 0.43 0.00 1.59
N THR A 31 -0.73 -0.29 2.18
CA THR A 31 -1.51 0.75 2.87
C THR A 31 -0.88 1.22 4.17
N ASN A 32 0.05 0.42 4.72
CA ASN A 32 0.85 0.82 5.86
C ASN A 32 1.74 2.01 5.45
N LYS A 33 1.37 3.21 5.89
CA LYS A 33 2.15 4.45 5.73
C LYS A 33 3.46 4.43 6.55
N ASP A 34 3.82 3.28 7.11
CA ASP A 34 4.97 3.16 7.99
C ASP A 34 6.27 3.21 7.21
N ARG A 35 6.81 4.42 7.16
CA ARG A 35 8.16 4.70 6.65
C ARG A 35 9.22 4.54 7.75
N GLY A 36 8.91 3.95 8.90
CA GLY A 36 9.82 3.71 10.01
C GLY A 36 10.76 2.52 9.79
N ILE A 37 10.31 1.50 9.05
CA ILE A 37 11.09 0.28 8.74
C ILE A 37 12.50 0.58 8.19
N PRO A 38 12.67 1.46 7.17
CA PRO A 38 14.00 1.74 6.61
C PRO A 38 14.93 2.39 7.63
N ILE A 39 14.38 3.22 8.53
CA ILE A 39 15.15 3.87 9.59
C ILE A 39 15.64 2.85 10.61
N SER A 40 14.79 1.91 10.99
CA SER A 40 15.16 0.82 11.90
C SER A 40 16.30 -0.02 11.31
N LEU A 41 16.17 -0.45 10.05
CA LEU A 41 17.21 -1.21 9.35
C LEU A 41 18.51 -0.42 9.19
N PHE A 42 18.42 0.87 8.85
CA PHE A 42 19.57 1.77 8.73
C PHE A 42 20.33 1.89 10.06
N VAL A 43 19.64 2.13 11.17
CA VAL A 43 20.27 2.27 12.49
C VAL A 43 20.91 0.94 12.92
N GLN A 44 20.23 -0.19 12.69
CA GLN A 44 20.78 -1.52 12.97
C GLN A 44 22.05 -1.79 12.14
N THR A 45 22.03 -1.49 10.84
CA THR A 45 23.18 -1.67 9.94
C THR A 45 24.35 -0.77 10.36
N CYS A 46 24.09 0.48 10.75
CA CYS A 46 25.13 1.39 11.24
C CYS A 46 25.79 0.86 12.53
N ALA A 47 25.00 0.30 13.44
CA ALA A 47 25.51 -0.30 14.67
C ALA A 47 26.32 -1.57 14.37
N MET A 48 25.82 -2.47 13.53
CA MET A 48 26.46 -3.76 13.26
C MET A 48 27.75 -3.64 12.44
N ASN A 49 27.75 -2.81 11.40
CA ASN A 49 28.86 -2.78 10.44
C ASN A 49 29.94 -1.76 10.81
N GLN A 50 29.61 -0.76 11.63
CA GLN A 50 30.48 0.40 11.88
C GLN A 50 30.51 0.85 13.34
N ASP A 51 29.88 0.08 14.25
CA ASP A 51 29.81 0.35 15.68
C ASP A 51 29.31 1.77 16.01
N LEU A 52 28.45 2.32 15.16
CA LEU A 52 27.94 3.68 15.34
C LEU A 52 26.83 3.71 16.39
N SER A 53 26.92 4.68 17.29
CA SER A 53 25.82 5.03 18.18
C SER A 53 24.62 5.55 17.38
N LYS A 54 23.43 5.51 17.99
CA LYS A 54 22.21 6.09 17.39
C LYS A 54 22.35 7.57 17.04
N LYS A 55 23.12 8.31 17.84
CA LYS A 55 23.41 9.73 17.60
C LYS A 55 24.23 9.90 16.32
N GLU A 56 25.27 9.10 16.16
CA GLU A 56 26.13 9.12 14.95
C GLU A 56 25.37 8.64 13.71
N ALA A 57 24.51 7.63 13.85
CA ALA A 57 23.62 7.22 12.78
C ALA A 57 22.70 8.39 12.32
N GLY A 58 22.16 9.17 13.25
CA GLY A 58 21.34 10.34 12.92
C GLY A 58 22.12 11.49 12.27
N ILE A 59 23.37 11.71 12.68
CA ILE A 59 24.29 12.64 12.00
C ILE A 59 24.54 12.16 10.56
N ARG A 60 24.90 10.89 10.39
CA ARG A 60 25.16 10.31 9.07
C ARG A 60 23.94 10.36 8.16
N LEU A 61 22.74 10.03 8.66
CA LEU A 61 21.52 10.10 7.87
C LEU A 61 21.26 11.53 7.39
N GLY A 62 21.46 12.53 8.25
CA GLY A 62 21.32 13.94 7.89
C GLY A 62 22.29 14.36 6.79
N LYS A 63 23.56 13.97 6.93
CA LYS A 63 24.63 14.26 5.97
C LYS A 63 24.39 13.59 4.62
N LEU A 64 24.09 12.29 4.61
CA LEU A 64 23.76 11.56 3.38
C LEU A 64 22.54 12.15 2.66
N ALA A 65 21.51 12.57 3.41
CA ALA A 65 20.34 13.18 2.81
C ALA A 65 20.66 14.51 2.12
N PHE A 66 21.61 15.29 2.64
CA PHE A 66 22.11 16.50 2.01
C PHE A 66 22.93 16.19 0.76
N GLU A 67 23.87 15.24 0.86
CA GLU A 67 24.72 14.82 -0.26
C GLU A 67 23.92 14.25 -1.44
N LEU A 68 22.85 13.51 -1.16
CA LEU A 68 21.93 12.97 -2.16
C LEU A 68 20.91 14.00 -2.69
N GLY A 69 20.95 15.24 -2.19
CA GLY A 69 20.02 16.30 -2.59
C GLY A 69 18.58 16.11 -2.08
N TYR A 70 18.34 15.17 -1.16
CA TYR A 70 17.03 14.93 -0.56
C TYR A 70 16.70 15.93 0.57
N ARG A 71 17.70 16.65 1.07
CA ARG A 71 17.55 17.79 1.99
C ARG A 71 18.40 18.97 1.53
N GLN A 72 17.87 20.16 1.77
CA GLN A 72 18.56 21.42 1.48
C GLN A 72 19.57 21.83 2.57
N LEU A 73 19.42 21.30 3.78
CA LEU A 73 20.25 21.67 4.93
C LEU A 73 21.05 20.47 5.41
N ASP A 74 22.38 20.66 5.49
CA ASP A 74 23.28 19.78 6.22
C ASP A 74 23.11 19.99 7.72
N LYS A 75 22.06 19.35 8.28
CA LYS A 75 21.79 19.36 9.72
C LYS A 75 21.57 17.94 10.20
N PRO A 76 22.10 17.58 11.38
CA PRO A 76 21.95 16.25 11.93
C PRO A 76 20.49 15.94 12.24
N VAL A 77 20.13 14.66 12.19
CA VAL A 77 18.87 14.16 12.76
C VAL A 77 19.12 13.76 14.19
N TYR A 78 18.40 14.35 15.14
CA TYR A 78 18.57 14.03 16.55
C TYR A 78 18.01 12.63 16.89
N SER A 79 18.62 11.96 17.87
CA SER A 79 18.25 10.58 18.27
C SER A 79 16.77 10.44 18.65
N ASN A 80 16.20 11.43 19.34
CA ASN A 80 14.78 11.44 19.71
C ASN A 80 13.87 11.50 18.46
N THR A 81 14.30 12.23 17.43
CA THR A 81 13.59 12.32 16.15
C THR A 81 13.62 10.98 15.42
N LEU A 82 14.79 10.34 15.31
CA LEU A 82 14.90 8.99 14.72
C LEU A 82 14.00 7.99 15.44
N PHE A 83 13.96 8.04 16.77
CA PHE A 83 13.13 7.14 17.56
C PHE A 83 11.64 7.36 17.35
N SER A 84 11.21 8.62 17.26
CA SER A 84 9.83 8.97 16.92
C SER A 84 9.46 8.45 15.53
N TRP A 85 10.35 8.60 14.55
CA TRP A 85 10.14 8.10 13.19
C TRP A 85 9.96 6.59 13.14
N MET A 86 10.80 5.83 13.84
CA MET A 86 10.70 4.37 13.91
C MET A 86 9.40 3.87 14.56
N ARG A 87 8.78 4.65 15.47
CA ARG A 87 7.61 4.20 16.26
C ARG A 87 6.27 4.77 15.79
N ASN A 88 6.25 6.00 15.32
CA ASN A 88 5.02 6.78 15.19
C ASN A 88 4.57 6.98 13.74
N LYS A 89 5.17 6.27 12.77
CA LYS A 89 4.89 6.42 11.33
C LYS A 89 5.05 7.86 10.82
N THR A 90 5.88 8.67 11.48
CA THR A 90 6.13 10.08 11.16
C THR A 90 7.38 10.27 10.29
N THR A 91 8.01 9.18 9.84
CA THR A 91 9.20 9.28 9.01
C THR A 91 8.92 10.03 7.70
N PRO A 92 9.66 11.09 7.39
CA PRO A 92 9.52 11.80 6.13
C PRO A 92 10.07 10.94 4.97
N LEU A 93 9.51 11.13 3.77
CA LEU A 93 9.91 10.35 2.59
C LEU A 93 11.41 10.48 2.29
N TRP A 94 11.98 11.68 2.40
CA TRP A 94 13.42 11.88 2.17
C TRP A 94 14.28 10.99 3.08
N ALA A 95 13.87 10.76 4.33
CA ALA A 95 14.64 9.96 5.28
C ALA A 95 14.57 8.48 4.92
N ALA A 96 13.40 7.99 4.52
CA ALA A 96 13.24 6.63 4.00
C ALA A 96 14.07 6.41 2.72
N LYS A 97 14.05 7.36 1.77
CA LYS A 97 14.87 7.31 0.54
C LYS A 97 16.36 7.27 0.85
N THR A 98 16.81 8.12 1.77
CA THR A 98 18.22 8.17 2.21
C THR A 98 18.63 6.85 2.86
N ALA A 99 17.82 6.32 3.77
CA ALA A 99 18.09 5.07 4.45
C ALA A 99 18.19 3.89 3.48
N TRP A 100 17.25 3.74 2.54
CA TRP A 100 17.33 2.69 1.53
C TRP A 100 18.52 2.84 0.59
N ASN A 101 18.85 4.05 0.15
CA ASN A 101 20.04 4.27 -0.66
C ASN A 101 21.33 3.83 0.07
N TYR A 102 21.43 4.14 1.36
CA TYR A 102 22.53 3.65 2.19
C TYR A 102 22.53 2.13 2.33
N LEU A 103 21.40 1.52 2.66
CA LEU A 103 21.27 0.07 2.80
C LEU A 103 21.67 -0.66 1.52
N GLU A 104 21.24 -0.15 0.36
CA GLU A 104 21.63 -0.67 -0.96
C GLU A 104 23.15 -0.55 -1.18
N SER A 105 23.77 0.57 -0.80
CA SER A 105 25.24 0.74 -0.88
C SER A 105 26.01 -0.24 0.01
N GLN A 106 25.39 -0.68 1.11
CA GLN A 106 25.95 -1.66 2.04
C GLN A 106 25.57 -3.10 1.67
N LYS A 107 24.93 -3.31 0.52
CA LYS A 107 24.42 -4.60 0.05
C LYS A 107 23.46 -5.29 1.03
N VAL A 108 22.74 -4.52 1.84
CA VAL A 108 21.73 -5.05 2.76
C VAL A 108 20.46 -5.39 1.98
N GLN A 109 20.00 -6.63 2.12
CA GLN A 109 18.79 -7.12 1.45
C GLN A 109 17.58 -7.08 2.40
N PRO A 110 16.38 -6.72 1.91
CA PRO A 110 15.14 -6.92 2.67
C PRO A 110 14.99 -8.40 3.06
N MET A 111 14.68 -8.68 4.33
CA MET A 111 14.66 -10.07 4.85
C MET A 111 13.24 -10.63 4.97
N ASN A 112 12.25 -9.76 5.13
CA ASN A 112 10.87 -10.16 5.36
C ASN A 112 9.92 -9.31 4.51
N ALA A 113 8.63 -9.65 4.55
CA ALA A 113 7.62 -8.98 3.74
C ALA A 113 7.46 -7.48 4.06
N LEU A 114 7.63 -7.06 5.32
CA LEU A 114 7.55 -5.65 5.69
C LEU A 114 8.74 -4.86 5.12
N ASP A 115 9.94 -5.43 5.15
CA ASP A 115 11.13 -4.81 4.58
C ASP A 115 10.96 -4.62 3.07
N TRP A 116 10.55 -5.69 2.37
CA TRP A 116 10.34 -5.68 0.92
C TRP A 116 9.25 -4.69 0.51
N CYS A 117 8.15 -4.65 1.26
CA CYS A 117 7.09 -3.66 1.05
C CYS A 117 7.62 -2.23 1.20
N SER A 118 8.39 -1.99 2.27
CA SER A 118 8.93 -0.65 2.56
C SER A 118 9.95 -0.22 1.51
N TRP A 119 10.79 -1.15 1.06
CA TRP A 119 11.73 -0.94 -0.03
C TRP A 119 10.99 -0.60 -1.32
N ALA A 120 10.11 -1.48 -1.81
CA ALA A 120 9.45 -1.30 -3.09
C ALA A 120 8.64 0.00 -3.14
N ARG A 121 7.93 0.34 -2.07
CA ARG A 121 7.22 1.62 -1.96
C ARG A 121 8.16 2.83 -2.04
N THR A 122 9.29 2.78 -1.34
CA THR A 122 10.24 3.90 -1.35
C THR A 122 10.95 4.01 -2.71
N PHE A 123 11.21 2.87 -3.33
CA PHE A 123 11.83 2.73 -4.63
C PHE A 123 10.93 3.33 -5.72
N THR A 124 9.64 2.99 -5.75
CA THR A 124 8.66 3.59 -6.68
C THR A 124 8.39 5.06 -6.38
N ASP A 125 8.24 5.46 -5.11
CA ASP A 125 8.13 6.88 -4.69
C ASP A 125 9.38 7.69 -5.10
N SER A 126 10.49 7.03 -5.43
CA SER A 126 11.71 7.67 -5.94
C SER A 126 11.77 7.82 -7.45
N GLY A 127 10.73 7.36 -8.17
CA GLY A 127 10.69 7.34 -9.64
C GLY A 127 11.64 6.32 -10.26
N ARG A 128 12.06 5.30 -9.49
CA ARG A 128 12.93 4.24 -9.98
C ARG A 128 12.12 3.08 -10.54
N ASP A 129 12.66 2.42 -11.57
CA ASP A 129 12.05 1.28 -12.24
C ASP A 129 12.84 -0.04 -12.08
N MET A 130 12.32 -1.12 -12.67
CA MET A 130 12.94 -2.46 -12.61
C MET A 130 14.40 -2.48 -13.10
N ASN A 131 14.78 -1.61 -14.04
CA ASN A 131 16.14 -1.56 -14.58
C ASN A 131 17.16 -1.01 -13.57
N GLN A 132 16.67 -0.34 -12.53
CA GLN A 132 17.48 0.27 -11.47
C GLN A 132 17.50 -0.58 -10.19
N VAL A 133 16.94 -1.79 -10.21
CA VAL A 133 17.00 -2.71 -9.06
C VAL A 133 18.46 -3.14 -8.84
N PRO A 134 18.97 -3.11 -7.59
CA PRO A 134 20.33 -3.54 -7.33
C PRO A 134 20.57 -5.01 -7.76
N GLN A 135 21.67 -5.26 -8.46
CA GLN A 135 21.97 -6.59 -9.04
C GLN A 135 22.10 -7.72 -8.01
N PHE A 136 22.35 -7.40 -6.74
CA PHE A 136 22.49 -8.38 -5.66
C PHE A 136 21.15 -8.76 -5.02
N TYR A 137 20.04 -8.15 -5.43
CA TYR A 137 18.71 -8.58 -5.00
C TYR A 137 18.20 -9.75 -5.83
N ASP A 138 17.37 -10.59 -5.20
CA ASP A 138 16.54 -11.54 -5.93
C ASP A 138 15.56 -10.79 -6.83
N VAL A 139 15.77 -10.88 -8.14
CA VAL A 139 14.98 -10.19 -9.16
C VAL A 139 13.52 -10.65 -9.14
N ASN A 140 13.25 -11.93 -8.87
CA ASN A 140 11.88 -12.45 -8.83
C ASN A 140 11.13 -11.87 -7.64
N GLU A 141 11.77 -11.82 -6.47
CA GLU A 141 11.15 -11.24 -5.28
C GLU A 141 10.97 -9.73 -5.44
N ALA A 142 12.00 -9.01 -5.88
CA ALA A 142 11.94 -7.58 -6.16
C ALA A 142 10.81 -7.22 -7.15
N SER A 143 10.64 -8.02 -8.20
CA SER A 143 9.58 -7.82 -9.21
C SER A 143 8.18 -7.90 -8.61
N LYS A 144 7.90 -8.89 -7.76
CA LYS A 144 6.58 -9.03 -7.11
C LYS A 144 6.22 -7.79 -6.32
N TRP A 145 7.18 -7.30 -5.53
CA TRP A 145 6.99 -6.15 -4.66
C TRP A 145 6.88 -4.83 -5.43
N LEU A 146 7.65 -4.66 -6.51
CA LEU A 146 7.56 -3.48 -7.37
C LEU A 146 6.26 -3.44 -8.16
N ILE A 147 5.77 -4.58 -8.67
CA ILE A 147 4.43 -4.68 -9.28
C ILE A 147 3.36 -4.24 -8.28
N ALA A 148 3.40 -4.79 -7.07
CA ALA A 148 2.44 -4.43 -6.02
C ALA A 148 2.51 -2.94 -5.66
N ALA A 149 3.72 -2.40 -5.48
CA ALA A 149 3.93 -0.98 -5.18
C ALA A 149 3.45 -0.06 -6.31
N ASN A 150 3.66 -0.44 -7.57
CA ASN A 150 3.17 0.30 -8.74
C ASN A 150 1.64 0.30 -8.82
N LYS A 151 0.98 -0.86 -8.65
CA LYS A 151 -0.49 -0.90 -8.60
C LYS A 151 -1.04 -0.08 -7.43
N TYR A 152 -0.38 -0.09 -6.27
CA TYR A 152 -0.77 0.78 -5.16
C TYR A 152 -0.60 2.26 -5.49
N GLN A 153 0.46 2.64 -6.22
CA GLN A 153 0.65 4.02 -6.67
C GLN A 153 -0.44 4.44 -7.67
N GLN A 154 -0.77 3.58 -8.64
CA GLN A 154 -1.90 3.78 -9.56
C GLN A 154 -3.22 3.94 -8.81
N PHE A 155 -3.49 3.11 -7.80
CA PHE A 155 -4.66 3.25 -6.93
C PHE A 155 -4.71 4.62 -6.25
N ARG A 156 -3.59 5.08 -5.68
CA ARG A 156 -3.52 6.40 -5.06
C ARG A 156 -3.74 7.54 -6.04
N ASP A 157 -3.20 7.42 -7.24
CA ASP A 157 -3.36 8.43 -8.28
C ASP A 157 -4.79 8.42 -8.82
N LYS A 158 -5.42 7.25 -8.98
CA LYS A 158 -6.84 7.14 -9.32
C LYS A 158 -7.74 7.74 -8.24
N VAL A 159 -7.44 7.51 -6.95
CA VAL A 159 -8.16 8.17 -5.85
C VAL A 159 -8.01 9.69 -5.93
N ARG A 160 -6.83 10.22 -6.28
CA ARG A 160 -6.64 11.68 -6.45
C ARG A 160 -7.38 12.23 -7.66
N GLU A 161 -7.34 11.52 -8.77
CA GLU A 161 -8.03 11.85 -10.01
C GLU A 161 -9.54 11.88 -9.78
N VAL A 162 -10.08 10.83 -9.15
CA VAL A 162 -11.51 10.70 -8.89
C VAL A 162 -11.96 11.60 -7.74
N ASN A 163 -11.14 11.92 -6.74
CA ASN A 163 -11.56 12.81 -5.63
C ASN A 163 -11.64 14.32 -6.01
N GLN A 164 -11.86 14.62 -7.29
CA GLN A 164 -12.25 15.93 -7.79
C GLN A 164 -13.72 16.23 -7.48
N GLU A 165 -14.10 17.52 -7.55
CA GLU A 165 -15.42 18.01 -7.13
C GLU A 165 -16.59 17.32 -7.86
N SER A 166 -16.44 17.05 -9.15
CA SER A 166 -17.45 16.35 -9.97
C SER A 166 -17.78 14.95 -9.47
N SER A 167 -16.80 14.19 -8.99
CA SER A 167 -17.05 12.82 -8.50
C SER A 167 -17.57 12.79 -7.06
N LYS A 168 -17.42 13.88 -6.30
CA LYS A 168 -18.05 13.97 -4.97
C LYS A 168 -19.57 13.90 -5.07
N GLU A 169 -20.15 14.39 -6.17
CA GLU A 169 -21.59 14.25 -6.45
C GLU A 169 -21.96 12.78 -6.73
N ILE A 170 -21.11 12.07 -7.49
CA ILE A 170 -21.33 10.65 -7.84
C ILE A 170 -21.25 9.77 -6.59
N PHE A 171 -20.25 9.97 -5.73
CA PHE A 171 -20.05 9.14 -4.54
C PHE A 171 -20.77 9.67 -3.29
N GLY A 172 -21.23 10.92 -3.29
CA GLY A 172 -21.88 11.58 -2.15
C GLY A 172 -23.22 10.97 -1.75
N LYS A 173 -23.85 10.18 -2.64
CA LYS A 173 -25.12 9.47 -2.39
C LYS A 173 -24.96 8.18 -1.58
N TYR A 174 -23.75 7.64 -1.46
CA TYR A 174 -23.51 6.37 -0.77
C TYR A 174 -23.45 6.55 0.75
N SER A 175 -23.75 5.50 1.51
CA SER A 175 -23.73 5.52 2.99
C SER A 175 -22.35 5.89 3.55
N ASN A 176 -21.29 5.55 2.82
CA ASN A 176 -19.92 5.97 3.11
C ASN A 176 -19.21 6.42 1.82
N PRO A 177 -19.29 7.72 1.46
CA PRO A 177 -18.76 8.23 0.19
C PRO A 177 -17.27 8.00 -0.03
N GLU A 178 -16.45 8.19 1.01
CA GLU A 178 -14.99 7.96 0.94
C GLU A 178 -14.68 6.47 0.73
N LEU A 179 -15.39 5.59 1.42
CA LEU A 179 -15.22 4.14 1.26
C LEU A 179 -15.70 3.67 -0.12
N ALA A 180 -16.80 4.23 -0.64
CA ALA A 180 -17.31 3.95 -1.98
C ALA A 180 -16.33 4.39 -3.07
N LEU A 181 -15.79 5.60 -2.98
CA LEU A 181 -14.78 6.11 -3.90
C LEU A 181 -13.53 5.21 -3.90
N ARG A 182 -13.03 4.86 -2.71
CA ARG A 182 -11.85 3.99 -2.58
C ARG A 182 -12.11 2.58 -3.10
N THR A 183 -13.27 2.01 -2.82
CA THR A 183 -13.68 0.69 -3.30
C THR A 183 -13.73 0.66 -4.82
N TYR A 184 -14.36 1.68 -5.43
CA TYR A 184 -14.38 1.86 -6.87
C TYR A 184 -12.97 2.00 -7.46
N CYS A 185 -12.15 2.92 -6.93
CA CYS A 185 -10.79 3.14 -7.42
C CYS A 185 -9.91 1.89 -7.29
N PHE A 186 -10.09 1.11 -6.22
CA PHE A 186 -9.41 -0.16 -6.05
C PHE A 186 -9.83 -1.11 -7.17
N LEU A 187 -11.12 -1.40 -7.32
CA LEU A 187 -11.60 -2.28 -8.38
C LEU A 187 -11.17 -1.81 -9.77
N ALA A 188 -11.12 -0.50 -10.04
CA ALA A 188 -10.68 0.04 -11.32
C ALA A 188 -9.21 -0.26 -11.65
N VAL A 189 -8.33 -0.24 -10.66
CA VAL A 189 -6.89 -0.50 -10.84
C VAL A 189 -6.58 -1.99 -10.86
N TYR A 190 -7.44 -2.80 -10.24
CA TYR A 190 -7.21 -4.24 -10.08
C TYR A 190 -8.16 -5.13 -10.91
N ASP A 191 -8.99 -4.56 -11.79
CA ASP A 191 -9.99 -5.27 -12.64
C ASP A 191 -9.38 -6.33 -13.60
N ASP A 192 -8.05 -6.35 -13.72
CA ASP A 192 -7.29 -7.28 -14.57
C ASP A 192 -7.12 -8.69 -13.98
N GLN A 193 -7.54 -8.93 -12.73
CA GLN A 193 -7.44 -10.22 -12.04
C GLN A 193 -8.83 -10.87 -11.86
N ASN A 194 -8.87 -12.17 -11.53
CA ASN A 194 -10.11 -12.79 -11.02
C ASN A 194 -10.66 -11.90 -9.88
N GLY A 195 -11.97 -11.66 -9.86
CA GLY A 195 -12.53 -10.50 -9.18
C GLY A 195 -12.28 -10.54 -7.66
N PHE A 196 -12.51 -9.42 -6.98
CA PHE A 196 -12.19 -9.33 -5.55
C PHE A 196 -13.40 -9.59 -4.68
N SER A 197 -13.22 -10.34 -3.60
CA SER A 197 -14.20 -10.43 -2.51
C SER A 197 -14.22 -9.16 -1.66
N SER A 198 -15.32 -8.92 -0.94
CA SER A 198 -15.42 -7.78 0.00
C SER A 198 -14.33 -7.82 1.09
N VAL A 199 -13.88 -9.00 1.49
CA VAL A 199 -12.78 -9.20 2.44
C VAL A 199 -11.46 -8.72 1.85
N ASN A 200 -11.12 -9.10 0.62
CA ASN A 200 -9.88 -8.69 -0.03
C ASN A 200 -9.83 -7.17 -0.23
N ILE A 201 -10.96 -6.57 -0.60
CA ILE A 201 -11.11 -5.13 -0.75
C ILE A 201 -10.92 -4.44 0.61
N ALA A 202 -11.64 -4.89 1.64
CA ALA A 202 -11.55 -4.32 2.99
C ALA A 202 -10.13 -4.38 3.54
N ILE A 203 -9.45 -5.51 3.40
CA ILE A 203 -8.03 -5.67 3.77
C ILE A 203 -7.14 -4.67 3.01
N SER A 204 -7.40 -4.49 1.72
CA SER A 204 -6.58 -3.64 0.84
C SER A 204 -6.83 -2.14 1.00
N ILE A 205 -7.96 -1.70 1.56
CA ILE A 205 -8.26 -0.28 1.78
C ILE A 205 -8.21 0.13 3.26
N SER A 206 -8.18 -0.83 4.19
CA SER A 206 -8.01 -0.57 5.62
C SER A 206 -6.55 -0.33 6.00
N ALA A 207 -6.19 0.93 6.18
CA ALA A 207 -4.90 1.30 6.75
C ALA A 207 -4.94 1.43 8.30
N LYS A 208 -6.09 1.24 8.97
CA LYS A 208 -6.25 1.73 10.36
C LYS A 208 -7.22 1.06 11.35
N SER A 209 -8.02 0.02 11.07
CA SER A 209 -8.90 -0.50 12.13
C SER A 209 -9.03 -2.02 12.20
N ALA A 210 -8.87 -2.52 13.42
CA ALA A 210 -9.36 -3.82 13.82
C ALA A 210 -10.90 -3.75 13.87
N VAL A 211 -11.53 -4.44 12.91
CA VAL A 211 -12.94 -4.86 12.88
C VAL A 211 -14.01 -3.76 13.08
N SER A 212 -14.41 -3.20 11.94
CA SER A 212 -15.77 -2.76 11.55
C SER A 212 -15.87 -2.62 10.01
N LEU A 213 -14.70 -2.56 9.34
CA LEU A 213 -14.55 -2.24 7.92
C LEU A 213 -15.14 -3.26 6.93
N ILE A 214 -15.21 -4.55 7.27
CA ILE A 214 -15.72 -5.58 6.34
C ILE A 214 -17.23 -5.38 6.10
N THR A 215 -17.99 -5.10 7.16
CA THR A 215 -19.43 -4.82 7.07
C THR A 215 -19.68 -3.55 6.27
N ASP A 216 -18.88 -2.50 6.52
CA ASP A 216 -18.97 -1.23 5.81
C ASP A 216 -18.66 -1.39 4.31
N VAL A 217 -17.63 -2.18 3.96
CA VAL A 217 -17.29 -2.47 2.55
C VAL A 217 -18.37 -3.29 1.87
N SER A 218 -18.93 -4.27 2.56
CA SER A 218 -20.01 -5.10 2.00
C SER A 218 -21.26 -4.26 1.70
N ALA A 219 -21.64 -3.36 2.61
CA ALA A 219 -22.75 -2.43 2.39
C ALA A 219 -22.50 -1.49 1.20
N VAL A 220 -21.29 -0.92 1.09
CA VAL A 220 -20.90 -0.07 -0.03
C VAL A 220 -20.90 -0.83 -1.36
N LEU A 221 -20.41 -2.08 -1.38
CA LEU A 221 -20.43 -2.91 -2.58
C LEU A 221 -21.85 -3.21 -3.06
N ASP A 222 -22.78 -3.46 -2.13
CA ASP A 222 -24.20 -3.66 -2.45
C ASP A 222 -24.83 -2.39 -3.05
N GLU A 223 -24.48 -1.20 -2.55
CA GLU A 223 -24.93 0.07 -3.12
C GLU A 223 -24.34 0.33 -4.51
N LEU A 224 -23.04 0.11 -4.70
CA LEU A 224 -22.37 0.25 -6.00
C LEU A 224 -22.90 -0.75 -7.04
N PHE A 225 -23.27 -1.97 -6.61
CA PHE A 225 -23.89 -2.97 -7.46
C PHE A 225 -25.31 -2.57 -7.88
N LYS A 226 -26.13 -2.04 -6.94
CA LYS A 226 -27.49 -1.53 -7.26
C LYS A 226 -27.46 -0.40 -8.27
N ASP A 227 -26.41 0.42 -8.24
CA ASP A 227 -26.20 1.53 -9.18
C ASP A 227 -25.51 1.09 -10.49
N ASP A 228 -25.44 -0.22 -10.75
CA ASP A 228 -24.93 -0.81 -11.99
C ASP A 228 -23.45 -0.48 -12.29
N LEU A 229 -22.69 -0.13 -11.25
CA LEU A 229 -21.24 0.16 -11.38
C LEU A 229 -20.40 -1.10 -11.33
N LEU A 230 -20.92 -2.12 -10.67
CA LEU A 230 -20.23 -3.38 -10.45
C LEU A 230 -21.02 -4.54 -11.03
N ILE A 231 -20.30 -5.58 -11.41
CA ILE A 231 -20.83 -6.92 -11.59
C ILE A 231 -20.34 -7.81 -10.45
N CYS A 232 -21.21 -8.69 -9.94
CA CYS A 232 -20.89 -9.67 -8.92
C CYS A 232 -21.15 -11.07 -9.46
N SER A 233 -20.14 -11.94 -9.42
CA SER A 233 -20.23 -13.35 -9.84
C SER A 233 -19.51 -14.19 -8.80
N GLU A 234 -20.19 -15.19 -8.23
CA GLU A 234 -19.61 -16.11 -7.23
C GLU A 234 -19.01 -15.41 -5.98
N GLY A 235 -19.50 -14.20 -5.65
CA GLY A 235 -18.99 -13.40 -4.53
C GLY A 235 -17.77 -12.53 -4.86
N GLU A 236 -17.37 -12.49 -6.13
CA GLU A 236 -16.32 -11.63 -6.66
C GLU A 236 -16.90 -10.41 -7.38
N TYR A 237 -16.36 -9.22 -7.08
CA TYR A 237 -16.79 -7.95 -7.65
C TYR A 237 -15.80 -7.46 -8.73
N LYS A 238 -16.34 -6.92 -9.83
CA LYS A 238 -15.60 -6.28 -10.93
C LYS A 238 -16.30 -5.02 -11.41
N ILE A 239 -15.57 -4.11 -12.06
CA ILE A 239 -16.20 -2.93 -12.66
C ILE A 239 -16.97 -3.35 -13.91
N LYS A 240 -18.20 -2.86 -14.04
CA LYS A 240 -18.95 -3.01 -15.28
C LYS A 240 -18.31 -2.10 -16.34
N LYS A 241 -17.66 -2.67 -17.36
CA LYS A 241 -16.86 -1.92 -18.36
C LYS A 241 -17.60 -0.77 -19.06
N SER A 242 -18.94 -0.79 -19.11
CA SER A 242 -19.77 0.27 -19.69
C SER A 242 -19.97 1.50 -18.79
N THR A 243 -19.59 1.45 -17.50
CA THR A 243 -19.79 2.53 -16.51
C THR A 243 -18.49 3.15 -16.02
N ASN A 244 -17.43 3.10 -16.85
CA ASN A 244 -16.19 3.79 -16.55
C ASN A 244 -16.38 5.32 -16.74
N TYR A 245 -16.83 6.00 -15.68
CA TYR A 245 -17.20 7.42 -15.70
C TYR A 245 -16.08 8.39 -16.11
N PHE A 246 -14.84 7.91 -16.19
CA PHE A 246 -13.65 8.74 -16.33
C PHE A 246 -12.70 8.25 -17.45
N GLN A 247 -13.25 7.74 -18.56
CA GLN A 247 -12.49 7.53 -19.80
C GLN A 247 -12.37 8.83 -20.61
#